data_AF-Q9QZG8-F1
#
_entry.id   AF-Q9QZG8-F1
#
_cell.length_a   1.000
_cell.length_b   1.000
_cell.length_c   1.000
_cell.angle_alpha   90.00
_cell.angle_beta   90.00
_cell.angle_gamma   90.00
#
_symmetry.space_group_name_H-M   'P 1'
#
loop_
_entity.id
_entity.type
_entity.pdbx_description
1 polymer ?
#
loop_
_entity_poly.entity_id
_entity_poly.type
_entity_poly.pdbx_seq_one_letter_code
_entity_poly.pdbx_strand_id
1 'polypeptide(L)'
;ELLLKPKFSGVEKIKTIGSTYMAAAGLSVASGHENQELERQHAHIGVMVEFSIALMSKLDGINRHSFNSFRLRVGINHGPVIAGVIGARKPQYDI
;
A
#
# COMPACT_ATOMS: atom_id res chain seq x y z
N GLU A 1 4.32 -11.68 1.48
CA GLU A 1 3.09 -12.44 1.82
C GLU A 1 1.81 -11.61 1.72
N LEU A 2 1.65 -10.49 2.45
CA LEU A 2 0.37 -9.76 2.42
C LEU A 2 -0.02 -9.26 1.02
N LEU A 3 0.91 -8.63 0.28
CA LEU A 3 0.66 -8.20 -1.10
C LEU A 3 0.33 -9.32 -2.09
N LEU A 4 0.64 -10.58 -1.74
CA LEU A 4 0.30 -11.74 -2.58
C LEU A 4 -1.17 -12.17 -2.40
N LYS A 5 -1.87 -11.64 -1.40
CA LYS A 5 -3.28 -11.99 -1.15
C LYS A 5 -4.16 -11.24 -2.15
N PRO A 6 -5.14 -11.91 -2.81
CA PRO A 6 -6.01 -11.27 -3.80
C PRO A 6 -6.70 -9.99 -3.31
N LYS A 7 -7.08 -9.95 -2.03
CA LYS A 7 -7.69 -8.79 -1.35
C LYS A 7 -6.82 -7.52 -1.40
N PHE A 8 -5.49 -7.67 -1.45
CA PHE A 8 -4.54 -6.56 -1.46
C PHE A 8 -3.88 -6.36 -2.83
N SER A 9 -4.46 -6.92 -3.90
CA SER A 9 -3.94 -6.81 -5.27
C SER A 9 -3.87 -5.37 -5.78
N GLY A 10 -4.73 -4.48 -5.28
CA GLY A 10 -4.71 -3.05 -5.59
C GLY A 10 -3.75 -2.22 -4.72
N VAL A 11 -3.01 -2.85 -3.79
CA VAL A 11 -2.00 -2.17 -2.96
C VAL A 11 -0.63 -2.35 -3.61
N GLU A 12 0.03 -1.24 -3.90
CA GLU A 12 1.35 -1.22 -4.50
C GLU A 12 2.38 -0.72 -3.49
N LYS A 13 3.47 -1.48 -3.37
CA LYS A 13 4.65 -1.01 -2.63
C LYS A 13 5.37 0.03 -3.49
N ILE A 14 5.51 1.25 -2.96
CA ILE A 14 6.29 2.29 -3.62
C ILE A 14 7.78 2.09 -3.30
N LYS A 15 8.12 2.14 -2.01
CA LYS A 15 9.52 2.04 -1.58
C LYS A 15 9.65 1.67 -0.11
N THR A 16 10.88 1.41 0.29
CA THR A 16 11.28 1.26 1.68
C THR A 16 12.44 2.23 1.94
N ILE A 17 12.28 3.09 2.95
CA ILE A 17 13.28 4.11 3.34
C ILE A 17 13.67 3.83 4.78
N GLY A 18 14.84 3.23 4.99
CA GLY A 18 15.24 2.75 6.31
C GLY A 18 14.21 1.77 6.87
N SER A 19 13.63 2.09 8.03
CA SER A 19 12.57 1.30 8.67
C SER A 19 11.15 1.64 8.20
N THR A 20 10.99 2.61 7.28
CA THR A 20 9.69 3.09 6.81
C THR A 20 9.28 2.36 5.54
N TYR A 21 8.07 1.80 5.55
CA TYR A 21 7.46 1.15 4.40
C TYR A 21 6.39 2.05 3.80
N MET A 22 6.50 2.36 2.51
CA MET A 22 5.57 3.22 1.79
C MET A 22 4.80 2.40 0.75
N ALA A 23 3.48 2.51 0.80
CA ALA A 23 2.56 1.86 -0.14
C ALA A 23 1.40 2.78 -0.47
N ALA A 24 0.83 2.59 -1.65
CA ALA A 24 -0.33 3.33 -2.15
C ALA A 24 -1.33 2.35 -2.77
N ALA A 25 -2.56 2.80 -2.95
CA ALA A 25 -3.60 2.07 -3.67
C ALA A 25 -4.38 3.05 -4.55
N GLY A 26 -5.15 2.53 -5.51
CA GLY A 26 -5.88 3.35 -6.46
C GLY A 26 -5.01 3.91 -7.60
N LEU A 27 -3.83 3.35 -7.82
CA LEU A 27 -2.92 3.75 -8.90
C LEU A 27 -3.26 3.07 -10.24
N SER A 28 -3.98 1.95 -10.20
CA SER A 28 -4.35 1.20 -11.39
C SER A 28 -5.61 1.78 -12.02
N VAL A 29 -5.48 2.30 -13.24
CA VAL A 29 -6.61 2.74 -14.08
C VAL A 29 -7.24 1.50 -14.68
N ALA A 30 -8.42 1.10 -14.20
CA ALA A 30 -9.19 0.05 -14.86
C ALA A 30 -9.59 0.56 -16.25
N SER A 31 -8.99 -0.02 -17.30
CA SER A 31 -9.39 0.22 -18.68
C SER A 31 -10.78 -0.36 -18.91
N GLY A 32 -11.80 0.49 -18.81
CA GLY A 32 -13.18 0.17 -19.16
C GLY A 32 -14.14 0.19 -17.96
N HIS A 33 -15.29 0.85 -18.18
CA HIS A 33 -16.45 1.02 -17.29
C HIS A 33 -16.50 2.32 -16.47
N GLU A 34 -16.75 3.42 -17.19
CA GLU A 34 -17.05 4.77 -16.70
C GLU A 34 -18.25 4.85 -15.73
N ASN A 35 -19.09 3.81 -15.64
CA ASN A 35 -20.31 3.80 -14.82
C ASN A 35 -20.17 3.15 -13.43
N GLN A 36 -19.00 2.62 -13.04
CA GLN A 36 -18.76 2.06 -11.69
C GLN A 36 -17.72 2.87 -10.88
N GLU A 37 -17.41 4.08 -11.34
CA GLU A 37 -16.24 4.80 -10.87
C GLU A 37 -16.38 5.29 -9.42
N LEU A 38 -17.56 5.75 -9.00
CA LEU A 38 -17.78 6.32 -7.66
C LEU A 38 -17.67 5.29 -6.52
N GLU A 39 -18.21 4.07 -6.67
CA GLU A 39 -18.07 3.04 -5.63
C GLU A 39 -16.65 2.45 -5.60
N ARG A 40 -16.01 2.31 -6.77
CA ARG A 40 -14.61 1.87 -6.87
C ARG A 40 -13.63 2.93 -6.37
N GLN A 41 -13.99 4.22 -6.50
CA GLN A 41 -13.17 5.35 -6.09
C GLN A 41 -12.87 5.37 -4.60
N HIS A 42 -13.69 4.76 -3.73
CA HIS A 42 -13.38 4.70 -2.29
C HIS A 42 -13.02 3.29 -1.79
N ALA A 43 -13.24 2.25 -2.60
CA ALA A 43 -12.90 0.88 -2.21
C ALA A 43 -11.42 0.71 -1.84
N HIS A 44 -10.52 1.41 -2.55
CA HIS A 44 -9.09 1.36 -2.29
C HIS A 44 -8.71 1.92 -0.90
N ILE A 45 -9.47 2.88 -0.38
CA ILE A 45 -9.26 3.45 0.96
C ILE A 45 -9.52 2.37 2.02
N GLY A 46 -10.64 1.65 1.89
CA GLY A 46 -10.96 0.52 2.77
C GLY A 46 -9.88 -0.56 2.74
N VAL A 47 -9.44 -0.94 1.54
CA VAL A 47 -8.35 -1.91 1.35
C VAL A 47 -7.05 -1.46 2.02
N MET A 48 -6.70 -0.17 1.95
CA MET A 48 -5.50 0.36 2.62
C MET A 48 -5.60 0.32 4.14
N VAL A 49 -6.77 0.63 4.71
CA VAL A 49 -7.02 0.51 6.15
C VAL A 49 -6.89 -0.95 6.59
N GLU A 50 -7.51 -1.89 5.87
CA GLU A 50 -7.40 -3.32 6.18
C GLU A 50 -5.98 -3.85 6.01
N PHE A 51 -5.24 -3.36 5.02
CA PHE A 51 -3.83 -3.68 4.83
C PHE A 51 -2.98 -3.20 6.01
N SER A 52 -3.26 -2.00 6.55
CA SER A 52 -2.59 -1.48 7.75
C SER A 52 -2.82 -2.34 8.98
N ILE A 53 -4.06 -2.81 9.19
CA ILE A 53 -4.42 -3.72 10.29
C ILE A 53 -3.69 -5.07 10.11
N ALA A 54 -3.65 -5.59 8.87
CA ALA A 54 -2.95 -6.82 8.57
C ALA A 54 -1.43 -6.71 8.82
N LEU A 55 -0.82 -5.55 8.55
CA LEU A 55 0.59 -5.29 8.89
C LEU A 55 0.82 -5.29 10.40
N MET A 56 -0.06 -4.66 11.18
CA MET A 56 0.02 -4.67 12.64
C MET A 56 -0.07 -6.10 13.18
N SER A 57 -1.04 -6.88 12.71
CA SER A 57 -1.19 -8.29 13.10
C SER A 57 0.02 -9.14 12.70
N LYS A 58 0.63 -8.88 11.54
CA LYS A 58 1.86 -9.57 11.14
C LYS A 58 3.03 -9.20 12.06
N LEU A 59 3.14 -7.93 12.47
CA LEU A 59 4.17 -7.50 13.43
C LEU A 59 3.98 -8.15 14.80
N ASP A 60 2.74 -8.28 15.28
CA ASP A 60 2.46 -9.02 16.52
C ASP A 60 2.91 -10.48 16.41
N GLY A 61 2.66 -11.11 15.26
CA GLY A 61 3.18 -12.44 14.94
C GLY A 61 4.71 -12.50 14.98
N ILE A 62 5.40 -11.49 14.44
CA ILE A 62 6.87 -11.40 14.50
C ILE A 62 7.34 -11.23 15.94
N ASN A 63 6.73 -10.34 16.71
CA ASN A 63 7.07 -10.08 18.11
C ASN A 63 6.97 -11.35 18.97
N ARG A 64 5.98 -12.23 18.74
CA ARG A 64 5.87 -13.51 19.47
C ARG A 64 7.03 -14.47 19.24
N HIS A 65 7.67 -14.40 18.08
CA HIS A 65 8.77 -15.30 17.70
C HIS A 65 10.13 -14.58 17.69
N SER A 66 10.16 -13.33 18.15
CA SER A 66 11.38 -12.53 18.23
C SER A 66 11.66 -12.16 19.68
N PHE A 67 12.93 -12.02 20.06
CA PHE A 67 13.32 -11.47 21.36
C PHE A 67 13.20 -9.94 21.44
N ASN A 68 12.34 -9.35 20.60
CA ASN A 68 12.16 -7.91 20.45
C ASN A 68 10.68 -7.55 20.52
N SER A 69 10.40 -6.30 20.90
CA SER A 69 9.06 -5.71 20.87
C SER A 69 9.05 -4.54 19.90
N PHE A 70 8.88 -4.85 18.62
CA PHE A 70 8.75 -3.84 17.57
C PHE A 70 7.38 -3.15 17.67
N ARG A 71 7.36 -1.85 17.40
CA ARG A 71 6.12 -1.05 17.36
C ARG A 71 5.94 -0.47 15.96
N LEU A 72 4.74 -0.61 15.41
CA LEU A 72 4.36 -0.02 14.13
C LEU A 72 3.45 1.17 14.36
N ARG A 73 3.71 2.26 13.64
CA ARG A 73 2.77 3.37 13.45
C ARG A 73 2.46 3.48 11.97
N VAL A 74 1.19 3.58 11.62
CA VAL A 74 0.75 3.77 10.24
C VAL A 74 0.01 5.11 10.14
N GLY A 75 0.40 5.92 9.16
CA GLY A 75 -0.37 7.09 8.73
C GLY A 75 -0.97 6.81 7.36
N ILE A 76 -2.23 7.19 7.16
CA ILE A 76 -2.94 7.03 5.90
C ILE A 76 -3.52 8.40 5.53
N ASN A 77 -3.31 8.81 4.28
CA ASN A 77 -3.95 9.98 3.69
C ASN A 77 -4.52 9.61 2.32
N HIS A 78 -5.52 10.35 1.86
CA HIS A 78 -6.09 10.18 0.53
C HIS A 78 -6.22 11.54 -0.15
N GLY A 79 -6.13 11.55 -1.48
CA GLY A 79 -6.18 12.75 -2.28
C GLY A 79 -5.51 12.54 -3.64
N PRO A 80 -5.56 13.55 -4.53
CA PRO A 80 -4.87 13.50 -5.81
C PRO A 80 -3.34 13.41 -5.60
N VAL A 81 -2.69 12.58 -6.40
CA VAL A 81 -1.23 12.36 -6.41
C VAL A 81 -0.72 12.28 -7.85
N ILE A 82 0.58 12.46 -8.05
CA ILE A 82 1.23 12.32 -9.36
C ILE A 82 2.24 11.20 -9.26
N ALA A 83 2.00 10.11 -9.97
CA ALA A 83 2.97 9.03 -10.10
C ALA A 83 3.86 9.21 -11.34
N GLY A 84 5.11 8.79 -11.26
CA GLY A 84 6.05 8.90 -12.38
C GLY A 84 7.27 8.01 -12.25
N VAL A 85 8.06 7.95 -13.33
CA VAL A 85 9.34 7.26 -13.35
C VAL A 85 10.46 8.29 -13.42
N ILE A 86 11.40 8.23 -12.48
CA ILE A 86 12.55 9.13 -12.37
C ILE A 86 13.84 8.38 -12.71
N GLY A 87 14.71 9.00 -13.49
CA GLY A 87 16.06 8.52 -13.78
C GLY A 87 16.20 7.77 -15.12
N ALA A 88 17.08 8.25 -15.99
CA ALA A 88 17.24 7.71 -17.34
C ALA A 88 18.00 6.36 -17.40
N ARG A 89 18.96 6.15 -16.48
CA ARG A 89 19.79 4.93 -16.45
C ARG A 89 19.36 3.91 -15.40
N LYS A 90 18.71 4.38 -14.33
CA LYS A 90 18.18 3.57 -13.23
C LYS A 90 16.77 4.08 -12.91
N PRO A 91 15.78 3.75 -13.75
CA PRO A 91 14.43 4.21 -13.56
C PRO A 91 13.88 3.73 -12.21
N GLN A 92 13.24 4.64 -11.49
CA GLN A 92 12.52 4.36 -10.24
C GLN A 92 11.10 4.91 -10.34
N TYR A 93 10.13 4.07 -10.04
CA TYR A 93 8.74 4.49 -9.90
C TYR A 93 8.52 5.17 -8.54
N ASP A 94 7.81 6.29 -8.54
CA ASP A 94 7.51 7.07 -7.35
C ASP A 94 6.17 7.81 -7.46
N ILE A 95 5.70 8.37 -6.34
CA ILE A 95 4.48 9.19 -6.22
C ILE A 95 4.73 10.55 -5.54
#